data_AF-A0A806JYG6-F1
#
_entry.id   AF-A0A806JYG6-F1
#
_cell.length_a   1.000
_cell.length_b   1.000
_cell.length_c   1.000
_cell.angle_alpha   90.00
_cell.angle_beta   90.00
_cell.angle_gamma   90.00
#
_symmetry.space_group_name_H-M   'P 1'
#
loop_
_entity.id
_entity.type
_entity.pdbx_description
1 polymer ?
#
loop_
_entity_poly.entity_id
_entity_poly.type
_entity_poly.pdbx_seq_one_letter_code
_entity_poly.pdbx_strand_id
1 'polypeptide(L)' 'MFPEYPENTDYRRMLVGNYMVFYKVNEAEKQIDIYRILRASWDIPKHV' A
#
# COMPACT_ATOMS: atom_id res chain seq x y z
N MET A 1 15.11 3.11 2.65
CA MET A 1 13.76 3.08 3.28
C MET A 1 13.06 4.33 2.78
N PHE A 2 12.10 4.21 1.86
CA PHE A 2 11.49 5.34 1.15
C PHE A 2 10.70 6.22 2.14
N PRO A 3 11.15 7.46 2.44
CA PRO A 3 10.58 8.26 3.53
C PRO A 3 9.21 8.89 3.24
N GLU A 4 8.62 8.73 2.05
CA GLU A 4 7.51 9.57 1.60
C GLU A 4 6.11 8.95 1.72
N TYR A 5 5.97 7.77 2.32
CA TYR A 5 4.68 7.08 2.40
C TYR A 5 3.60 7.70 3.32
N PRO A 6 3.91 8.39 4.44
CA PRO A 6 2.85 8.84 5.34
C PRO A 6 2.16 10.16 4.92
N GLU A 7 2.75 10.94 4.01
CA GLU A 7 2.25 12.29 3.68
C GLU A 7 1.52 12.38 2.33
N ASN A 8 1.59 11.34 1.50
CA ASN A 8 0.96 11.33 0.20
C ASN A 8 -0.41 10.63 0.27
N THR A 9 -1.48 11.42 0.33
CA THR A 9 -2.88 10.95 0.47
C THR A 9 -3.41 10.13 -0.70
N ASP A 10 -2.66 10.06 -1.81
CA ASP A 10 -3.10 9.32 -3.00
C ASP A 10 -2.86 7.82 -2.87
N TYR A 11 -2.01 7.38 -1.94
CA TYR A 11 -1.76 5.96 -1.73
C TYR A 11 -2.94 5.33 -0.96
N ARG A 12 -3.56 4.34 -1.59
CA ARG A 12 -4.59 3.50 -0.98
C ARG A 12 -3.95 2.23 -0.42
N ARG A 13 -4.57 1.68 0.63
CA ARG A 13 -4.14 0.43 1.26
C ARG A 13 -5.27 -0.59 1.28
N MET A 14 -4.95 -1.85 1.02
CA MET A 14 -5.91 -2.97 1.03
C MET A 14 -5.31 -4.21 1.70
N LEU A 15 -6.11 -4.87 2.55
CA LEU A 15 -5.75 -6.15 3.15
C LEU A 15 -6.25 -7.29 2.27
N VAL A 16 -5.36 -8.16 1.81
CA VAL A 16 -5.68 -9.37 1.03
C VAL A 16 -5.11 -10.58 1.73
N GLY A 17 -5.97 -11.36 2.40
CA GLY A 17 -5.55 -12.44 3.27
C GLY A 17 -4.58 -11.91 4.35
N ASN A 18 -3.35 -12.42 4.33
CA ASN A 18 -2.27 -11.99 5.23
C ASN A 18 -1.27 -11.03 4.56
N TYR A 19 -1.73 -10.19 3.64
CA TYR A 19 -0.88 -9.18 2.99
C TYR A 19 -1.53 -7.81 3.01
N MET A 20 -0.74 -6.78 3.32
CA MET A 20 -1.11 -5.37 3.17
C MET A 20 -0.53 -4.85 1.86
N VAL A 21 -1.39 -4.41 0.96
CA VAL A 21 -1.02 -3.90 -0.37
C VAL A 21 -1.17 -2.38 -0.39
N PHE A 22 -0.14 -1.68 -0.82
CA PHE A 22 -0.14 -0.24 -1.09
C PHE A 22 -0.20 -0.01 -2.59
N TYR A 23 -1.19 0.74 -3.04
CA TYR A 23 -1.45 0.95 -4.46
C TYR A 23 -1.97 2.36 -4.75
N LYS A 24 -1.89 2.77 -6.01
CA LYS A 24 -2.63 3.93 -6.54
C LYS A 24 -3.57 3.48 -7.65
N VAL A 25 -4.65 4.23 -7.82
CA VAL A 25 -5.56 4.06 -8.96
C VAL A 25 -5.20 5.12 -9.98
N ASN A 26 -4.78 4.67 -11.16
CA ASN A 26 -4.63 5.54 -12.31
C ASN A 26 -5.95 5.50 -13.11
N GLU A 27 -6.82 6.49 -12.89
CA GLU A 27 -8.12 6.55 -13.56
C GLU A 27 -8.01 6.83 -15.07
N ALA A 28 -6.97 7.57 -15.49
CA ALA A 28 -6.75 7.88 -16.90
C ALA A 28 -6.44 6.61 -17.71
N GLU A 29 -5.61 5.74 -17.15
CA GLU A 29 -5.21 4.48 -17.79
C GLU A 29 -6.11 3.30 -17.41
N LYS A 30 -7.02 3.50 -16.45
CA LYS A 30 -7.90 2.46 -15.87
C LYS A 30 -7.11 1.29 -15.27
N GLN A 31 -6.03 1.60 -14.57
CA GLN A 31 -5.11 0.61 -14.00
C GLN A 31 -4.87 0.84 -12.51
N ILE A 32 -4.37 -0.20 -11.85
CA ILE A 32 -3.95 -0.18 -10.45
C ILE A 32 -2.45 -0.42 -10.39
N ASP A 33 -1.73 0.58 -9.91
CA ASP A 33 -0.29 0.51 -9.73
C ASP A 33 0.02 0.03 -8.32
N ILE A 34 0.63 -1.15 -8.21
CA ILE A 34 1.03 -1.72 -6.92
C ILE A 34 2.45 -1.26 -6.60
N TYR A 35 2.59 -0.52 -5.51
CA TYR A 35 3.87 0.02 -5.07
C TYR A 35 4.57 -0.89 -4.06
N ARG A 36 3.80 -1.51 -3.16
CA ARG A 36 4.37 -2.37 -2.11
C ARG A 36 3.38 -3.40 -1.62
N ILE A 37 3.89 -4.60 -1.33
CA ILE A 37 3.13 -5.67 -0.66
C ILE A 37 3.91 -6.06 0.60
N LEU A 38 3.27 -5.97 1.76
CA LEU A 38 3.81 -6.38 3.05
C LEU A 38 3.08 -7.62 3.55
N ARG A 39 3.77 -8.52 4.26
CA ARG A 39 3.13 -9.68 4.89
C ARG A 39 2.62 -9.30 6.27
N ALA A 40 1.31 -9.39 6.46
CA ALA A 40 0.55 -9.02 7.64
C ALA A 40 1.13 -9.61 8.94
N SER A 41 1.51 -10.89 8.89
CA SER A 41 1.94 -11.65 10.07
C SER A 41 3.34 -11.28 10.60
N TRP A 42 4.09 -10.41 9.91
CA TRP A 42 5.42 -9.96 10.33
C TRP A 42 5.51 -8.44 10.55
N ASP A 43 4.70 -7.63 9.85
CA ASP A 43 4.92 -6.17 9.78
C ASP A 43 3.76 -5.28 10.28
N ILE A 44 2.59 -5.83 10.63
CA ILE A 44 1.44 -4.99 11.07
C ILE A 44 1.66 -4.29 12.42
N PRO A 45 2.35 -4.87 13.43
CA PRO A 45 2.53 -4.16 14.71
C PRO A 45 3.35 -2.86 14.63
N LYS A 46 3.93 -2.51 13.46
CA LYS A 46 4.77 -1.31 13.28
C LYS A 46 4.10 -0.16 12.55
N HIS A 47 2.85 -0.32 12.10
CA HIS A 47 2.17 0.67 11.23
C HIS A 47 0.75 1.02 11.69
N VAL A 48 0.44 0.79 12.97
CA VAL A 48 -0.78 1.26 13.65
C VAL A 48 -0.39 2.36 14.63
#